data_AF-A0A3D5RX58-F1
#
_entry.id   AF-A0A3D5RX58-F1
#
_cell.length_a   1.000
_cell.length_b   1.000
_cell.length_c   1.000
_cell.angle_alpha   90.00
_cell.angle_beta   90.00
_cell.angle_gamma   90.00
#
_symmetry.space_group_name_H-M   'P 1'
#
loop_
_entity.id
_entity.type
_entity.pdbx_description
1 polymer ?
#
loop_
_entity_poly.entity_id
_entity_poly.type
_entity_poly.pdbx_seq_one_letter_code
_entity_poly.pdbx_strand_id
1 'polypeptide(L)'
;FGKNGIIEYNVLTGTEDAAIYVGMCDNVHVAHNEVFANVAGIEIENTRHAIVENNYAHNNTGGILVFITPGLPIKTTYDVIVRDNYVVDNNHENFGAPGSIVAGIPKGTGILIMAGDDVTLQNNVITGNNNAGIIITDHGNAPNLTLDPEVEPNSDRIAILDNLMYDNGADPSELVKALMLTKMTTRGPDIIRVGESKDSCILNREKYLSFGIDEFGTCAFTSTYGTKTYLLEKPVVMQAINAEERGKLTYYSVCTGCHAYNVRMVGPPTQEIQALYSDNPQGIVDYISNPTRKRADYPEMPPQNYLSMELRMAAAQFMLDAEQ
;
A
#
# COMPACT_ATOMS: atom_id res chain seq x y z
N PHE A 1 -2.61 15.94 -0.24
CA PHE A 1 -1.68 14.92 -0.78
C PHE A 1 -0.27 15.39 -0.59
N GLY A 2 0.56 14.55 0.03
CA GLY A 2 1.98 14.86 0.22
C GLY A 2 2.66 14.97 -1.14
N LYS A 3 3.58 15.94 -1.26
CA LYS A 3 4.38 16.08 -2.47
C LYS A 3 5.82 16.42 -2.13
N ASN A 4 6.76 15.82 -2.86
CA ASN A 4 8.19 16.04 -2.69
C ASN A 4 8.70 15.61 -1.29
N GLY A 5 8.31 14.40 -0.87
CA GLY A 5 8.56 13.87 0.47
C GLY A 5 9.78 12.95 0.52
N ILE A 6 10.54 13.01 1.62
CA ILE A 6 11.64 12.10 1.92
C ILE A 6 11.37 11.40 3.26
N ILE A 7 11.59 10.09 3.31
CA ILE A 7 11.53 9.29 4.53
C ILE A 7 12.81 8.47 4.60
N GLU A 8 13.74 8.85 5.47
CA GLU A 8 15.05 8.20 5.56
C GLU A 8 15.58 8.01 6.98
N TYR A 9 16.36 6.95 7.16
CA TYR A 9 17.09 6.62 8.40
C TYR A 9 16.20 6.42 9.63
N ASN A 10 15.04 5.81 9.45
CA ASN A 10 14.11 5.48 10.54
C ASN A 10 14.15 3.99 10.89
N VAL A 11 13.74 3.68 12.13
CA VAL A 11 13.49 2.32 12.61
C VAL A 11 12.06 2.25 13.13
N LEU A 12 11.21 1.42 12.54
CA LEU A 12 9.77 1.34 12.88
C LEU A 12 9.32 -0.11 13.13
N THR A 13 8.52 -0.31 14.18
CA THR A 13 8.06 -1.65 14.59
C THR A 13 6.75 -1.63 15.39
N GLY A 14 6.02 -2.75 15.37
CA GLY A 14 4.83 -2.97 16.18
C GLY A 14 3.55 -2.31 15.66
N THR A 15 3.51 -1.92 14.39
CA THR A 15 2.36 -1.24 13.78
C THR A 15 1.34 -2.25 13.25
N GLU A 16 0.07 -2.06 13.62
CA GLU A 16 -1.10 -2.88 13.17
C GLU A 16 -1.55 -2.59 11.73
N ASP A 17 -0.74 -1.83 11.01
CA ASP A 17 -0.90 -1.41 9.61
C ASP A 17 0.52 -1.31 8.99
N ALA A 18 0.73 -0.42 8.02
CA ALA A 18 2.04 -0.10 7.48
C ALA A 18 2.92 0.69 8.47
N ALA A 19 4.17 0.25 8.66
CA ALA A 19 5.15 1.00 9.45
C ALA A 19 5.50 2.33 8.78
N ILE A 20 5.82 2.30 7.49
CA ILE A 20 5.93 3.49 6.65
C ILE A 20 4.75 3.49 5.68
N TYR A 21 3.83 4.42 5.88
CA TYR A 21 2.68 4.64 5.01
C TYR A 21 2.88 5.87 4.12
N VAL A 22 2.90 5.66 2.81
CA VAL A 22 2.92 6.72 1.79
C VAL A 22 1.64 6.61 0.97
N GLY A 23 0.58 7.24 1.48
CA GLY A 23 -0.75 7.25 0.87
C GLY A 23 -1.06 8.53 0.11
N MET A 24 -1.59 8.40 -1.12
CA MET A 24 -2.07 9.51 -1.94
C MET A 24 -1.02 10.62 -2.09
N CYS A 25 0.21 10.27 -2.45
CA CYS A 25 1.34 11.20 -2.57
C CYS A 25 1.93 11.25 -3.99
N ASP A 26 2.84 12.20 -4.20
CA ASP A 26 3.53 12.43 -5.46
C ASP A 26 5.00 12.82 -5.22
N ASN A 27 5.94 12.31 -6.01
CA ASN A 27 7.37 12.60 -5.88
C ASN A 27 7.90 12.23 -4.48
N VAL A 28 7.92 10.94 -4.15
CA VAL A 28 8.34 10.45 -2.81
C VAL A 28 9.57 9.58 -2.89
N HIS A 29 10.47 9.73 -1.91
CA HIS A 29 11.64 8.87 -1.77
C HIS A 29 11.67 8.25 -0.36
N VAL A 30 11.62 6.92 -0.29
CA VAL A 30 11.69 6.13 0.94
C VAL A 30 13.00 5.34 0.91
N ALA A 31 13.98 5.74 1.73
CA ALA A 31 15.30 5.13 1.67
C ALA A 31 15.97 4.90 3.02
N HIS A 32 16.79 3.85 3.13
CA HIS A 32 17.62 3.61 4.32
C HIS A 32 16.85 3.42 5.64
N ASN A 33 15.62 2.91 5.56
CA ASN A 33 14.81 2.61 6.75
C ASN A 33 14.90 1.13 7.12
N GLU A 34 14.69 0.83 8.41
CA GLU A 34 14.48 -0.52 8.92
C GLU A 34 13.04 -0.65 9.44
N VAL A 35 12.30 -1.64 8.95
CA VAL A 35 10.91 -1.89 9.34
C VAL A 35 10.70 -3.36 9.68
N PHE A 36 10.20 -3.64 10.89
CA PHE A 36 10.03 -5.02 11.35
C PHE A 36 8.91 -5.24 12.37
N ALA A 37 8.40 -6.46 12.48
CA ALA A 37 7.29 -6.84 13.36
C ALA A 37 6.04 -5.95 13.19
N ASN A 38 5.75 -5.58 11.94
CA ASN A 38 4.54 -4.87 11.54
C ASN A 38 3.62 -5.78 10.72
N VAL A 39 2.40 -5.32 10.44
CA VAL A 39 1.58 -5.93 9.38
C VAL A 39 2.24 -5.68 8.02
N ALA A 40 2.33 -4.42 7.60
CA ALA A 40 3.08 -4.05 6.40
C ALA A 40 4.37 -3.30 6.80
N GLY A 41 5.49 -3.61 6.17
CA GLY A 41 6.74 -2.88 6.39
C GLY A 41 6.67 -1.48 5.79
N ILE A 42 6.63 -1.43 4.45
CA ILE A 42 6.51 -0.18 3.67
C ILE A 42 5.30 -0.30 2.75
N GLU A 43 4.50 0.75 2.68
CA GLU A 43 3.33 0.84 1.83
C GLU A 43 3.39 2.10 0.95
N ILE A 44 3.28 1.88 -0.36
CA ILE A 44 3.09 2.90 -1.39
C ILE A 44 1.66 2.75 -1.93
N GLU A 45 0.77 3.59 -1.41
CA GLU A 45 -0.68 3.49 -1.61
C GLU A 45 -1.19 4.70 -2.38
N ASN A 46 -1.92 4.47 -3.48
CA ASN A 46 -2.49 5.50 -4.36
C ASN A 46 -1.47 6.62 -4.71
N THR A 47 -0.19 6.26 -4.87
CA THR A 47 0.95 7.18 -4.92
C THR A 47 1.67 7.09 -6.25
N ARG A 48 2.18 8.23 -6.72
CA ARG A 48 2.81 8.35 -8.04
C ARG A 48 4.25 8.85 -7.92
N HIS A 49 5.12 8.41 -8.82
CA HIS A 49 6.50 8.88 -8.88
C HIS A 49 7.24 8.64 -7.56
N ALA A 50 7.39 7.37 -7.19
CA ALA A 50 8.02 6.96 -5.93
C ALA A 50 9.27 6.10 -6.13
N ILE A 51 10.28 6.31 -5.30
CA ILE A 51 11.44 5.41 -5.19
C ILE A 51 11.47 4.83 -3.77
N VAL A 52 11.53 3.50 -3.68
CA VAL A 52 11.72 2.74 -2.45
C VAL A 52 13.05 2.01 -2.56
N GLU A 53 14.09 2.50 -1.90
CA GLU A 53 15.44 1.94 -2.06
C GLU A 53 16.26 1.77 -0.79
N ASN A 54 17.16 0.79 -0.77
CA ASN A 54 18.10 0.58 0.33
C ASN A 54 17.43 0.42 1.71
N ASN A 55 16.19 -0.07 1.76
CA ASN A 55 15.49 -0.35 3.02
C ASN A 55 15.72 -1.80 3.45
N TYR A 56 15.61 -2.04 4.75
CA TYR A 56 15.60 -3.37 5.35
C TYR A 56 14.21 -3.67 5.91
N ALA A 57 13.40 -4.38 5.13
CA ALA A 57 12.07 -4.82 5.52
C ALA A 57 12.12 -6.30 5.92
N HIS A 58 12.06 -6.57 7.23
CA HIS A 58 12.19 -7.93 7.76
C HIS A 58 11.19 -8.27 8.84
N ASN A 59 10.82 -9.55 8.95
CA ASN A 59 9.91 -10.02 10.00
C ASN A 59 8.62 -9.17 10.11
N ASN A 60 8.07 -8.68 9.00
CA ASN A 60 6.70 -8.14 8.92
C ASN A 60 5.76 -9.25 8.45
N THR A 61 4.45 -9.00 8.34
CA THR A 61 3.54 -9.94 7.64
C THR A 61 3.76 -9.85 6.13
N GLY A 62 3.84 -8.62 5.62
CA GLY A 62 4.23 -8.25 4.26
C GLY A 62 5.38 -7.25 4.28
N GLY A 63 6.40 -7.45 3.44
CA GLY A 63 7.59 -6.59 3.41
C GLY A 63 7.35 -5.21 2.81
N ILE A 64 7.15 -5.15 1.48
CA ILE A 64 6.89 -3.91 0.74
C ILE A 64 5.63 -4.07 -0.10
N LEU A 65 4.67 -3.16 0.04
CA LEU A 65 3.41 -3.18 -0.69
C LEU A 65 3.32 -1.95 -1.60
N VAL A 66 2.91 -2.14 -2.85
CA VAL A 66 2.63 -1.08 -3.82
C VAL A 66 1.23 -1.33 -4.37
N PHE A 67 0.25 -0.52 -3.98
CA PHE A 67 -1.12 -0.80 -4.37
C PHE A 67 -2.04 0.41 -4.48
N ILE A 68 -3.24 0.15 -4.97
CA ILE A 68 -4.36 1.09 -4.98
C ILE A 68 -5.41 0.59 -3.99
N THR A 69 -5.81 1.45 -3.05
CA THR A 69 -7.04 1.31 -2.25
C THR A 69 -8.21 1.93 -3.01
N PRO A 70 -9.26 1.15 -3.35
CA PRO A 70 -10.51 1.65 -3.89
C PRO A 70 -11.23 2.63 -2.94
N GLY A 71 -11.99 3.59 -3.48
CA GLY A 71 -12.76 4.52 -2.66
C GLY A 71 -11.94 5.64 -2.02
N LEU A 72 -10.67 5.80 -2.42
CA LEU A 72 -9.86 6.98 -2.12
C LEU A 72 -9.90 8.01 -3.24
N PRO A 73 -9.56 9.30 -2.97
CA PRO A 73 -9.64 10.35 -3.98
C PRO A 73 -8.64 10.23 -5.14
N ILE A 74 -7.46 9.66 -4.89
CA ILE A 74 -6.48 9.38 -5.96
C ILE A 74 -6.74 7.96 -6.44
N LYS A 75 -7.04 7.78 -7.72
CA LYS A 75 -7.46 6.48 -8.29
C LYS A 75 -6.31 5.70 -8.94
N THR A 76 -5.06 6.11 -8.72
CA THR A 76 -3.89 5.59 -9.42
C THR A 76 -2.68 5.42 -8.52
N THR A 77 -1.90 4.38 -8.79
CA THR A 77 -0.52 4.19 -8.29
C THR A 77 0.32 3.84 -9.51
N TYR A 78 1.27 4.70 -9.88
CA TYR A 78 2.15 4.40 -11.00
C TYR A 78 3.52 5.04 -10.92
N ASP A 79 4.45 4.55 -11.73
CA ASP A 79 5.85 5.00 -11.79
C ASP A 79 6.54 4.85 -10.42
N VAL A 80 6.60 3.60 -9.96
CA VAL A 80 7.18 3.21 -8.68
C VAL A 80 8.40 2.33 -8.93
N ILE A 81 9.55 2.74 -8.41
CA ILE A 81 10.80 1.97 -8.46
C ILE A 81 11.06 1.39 -7.08
N VAL A 82 11.08 0.07 -6.97
CA VAL A 82 11.49 -0.65 -5.75
C VAL A 82 12.82 -1.33 -6.04
N ARG A 83 13.92 -0.81 -5.47
CA ARG A 83 15.25 -1.32 -5.76
C ARG A 83 16.19 -1.42 -4.57
N ASP A 84 17.17 -2.31 -4.64
CA ASP A 84 18.25 -2.39 -3.64
C ASP A 84 17.76 -2.62 -2.19
N ASN A 85 16.53 -3.14 -2.01
CA ASN A 85 16.00 -3.44 -0.68
C ASN A 85 16.36 -4.86 -0.25
N TYR A 86 16.51 -5.04 1.05
CA TYR A 86 16.52 -6.35 1.70
C TYR A 86 15.11 -6.65 2.21
N VAL A 87 14.45 -7.65 1.62
CA VAL A 87 13.08 -8.08 1.94
C VAL A 87 13.11 -9.51 2.46
N VAL A 88 13.32 -9.64 3.78
CA VAL A 88 13.84 -10.87 4.40
C VAL A 88 12.90 -11.40 5.47
N ASP A 89 12.56 -12.69 5.42
CA ASP A 89 11.83 -13.37 6.50
C ASP A 89 10.54 -12.64 6.95
N ASN A 90 9.77 -12.04 6.04
CA ASN A 90 8.52 -11.35 6.38
C ASN A 90 7.41 -12.37 6.70
N ASN A 91 7.54 -13.02 7.86
CA ASN A 91 6.73 -14.15 8.33
C ASN A 91 5.96 -13.87 9.63
N HIS A 92 5.87 -12.60 10.04
CA HIS A 92 5.16 -12.21 11.25
C HIS A 92 3.67 -12.53 11.13
N GLU A 93 3.02 -12.83 12.26
CA GLU A 93 1.57 -13.04 12.27
C GLU A 93 0.85 -11.76 11.87
N ASN A 94 -0.19 -11.86 11.05
CA ASN A 94 -1.01 -10.70 10.70
C ASN A 94 -1.88 -10.32 11.91
N PHE A 95 -1.61 -9.14 12.48
CA PHE A 95 -2.37 -8.57 13.60
C PHE A 95 -3.14 -7.29 13.20
N GLY A 96 -3.37 -7.10 11.89
CA GLY A 96 -4.11 -5.97 11.38
C GLY A 96 -5.58 -6.00 11.78
N ALA A 97 -6.19 -4.82 11.81
CA ALA A 97 -7.61 -4.67 12.16
C ALA A 97 -8.48 -5.59 11.26
N PRO A 98 -9.25 -6.54 11.81
CA PRO A 98 -10.02 -7.47 11.01
C PRO A 98 -10.91 -6.75 9.99
N GLY A 99 -10.87 -7.17 8.74
CA GLY A 99 -11.63 -6.56 7.64
C GLY A 99 -11.00 -5.31 7.02
N SER A 100 -9.84 -4.83 7.49
CA SER A 100 -9.03 -3.89 6.73
C SER A 100 -8.37 -4.59 5.54
N ILE A 101 -7.93 -3.82 4.54
CA ILE A 101 -7.21 -4.36 3.38
C ILE A 101 -5.92 -5.06 3.81
N VAL A 102 -5.14 -4.44 4.69
CA VAL A 102 -3.86 -4.99 5.17
C VAL A 102 -4.01 -6.25 6.02
N ALA A 103 -5.17 -6.45 6.67
CA ALA A 103 -5.50 -7.72 7.34
C ALA A 103 -5.68 -8.89 6.36
N GLY A 104 -5.87 -8.60 5.06
CA GLY A 104 -5.93 -9.58 3.98
C GLY A 104 -4.56 -10.03 3.47
N ILE A 105 -3.46 -9.37 3.86
CA ILE A 105 -2.12 -9.73 3.39
C ILE A 105 -1.72 -11.09 3.95
N PRO A 106 -1.43 -12.08 3.09
CA PRO A 106 -0.95 -13.36 3.56
C PRO A 106 0.42 -13.20 4.23
N LYS A 107 0.55 -13.72 5.45
CA LYS A 107 1.83 -13.89 6.13
C LYS A 107 2.84 -14.58 5.23
N GLY A 108 4.08 -14.10 5.21
CA GLY A 108 5.12 -14.66 4.34
C GLY A 108 5.21 -13.96 3.00
N THR A 109 4.66 -12.75 2.84
CA THR A 109 4.71 -12.01 1.57
C THR A 109 5.92 -11.09 1.55
N GLY A 110 6.81 -11.27 0.58
CA GLY A 110 7.95 -10.37 0.39
C GLY A 110 7.51 -9.01 -0.14
N ILE A 111 7.19 -8.95 -1.43
CA ILE A 111 6.68 -7.76 -2.11
C ILE A 111 5.28 -8.05 -2.68
N LEU A 112 4.32 -7.14 -2.47
CA LEU A 112 3.00 -7.19 -3.09
C LEU A 112 2.81 -6.01 -4.04
N ILE A 113 2.33 -6.28 -5.24
CA ILE A 113 1.81 -5.28 -6.16
C ILE A 113 0.32 -5.60 -6.39
N MET A 114 -0.56 -4.63 -6.14
CA MET A 114 -2.00 -4.78 -6.34
C MET A 114 -2.62 -3.56 -7.04
N ALA A 115 -3.09 -3.76 -8.26
CA ALA A 115 -3.59 -2.71 -9.15
C ALA A 115 -2.58 -1.57 -9.42
N GLY A 116 -1.29 -1.78 -9.15
CA GLY A 116 -0.25 -0.77 -9.36
C GLY A 116 0.31 -0.87 -10.78
N ASP A 117 0.45 0.28 -11.43
CA ASP A 117 0.95 0.37 -12.81
C ASP A 117 2.41 0.83 -12.87
N ASP A 118 3.14 0.47 -13.93
CA ASP A 118 4.51 0.97 -14.16
C ASP A 118 5.44 0.76 -12.94
N VAL A 119 5.31 -0.39 -12.28
CA VAL A 119 6.12 -0.74 -11.10
C VAL A 119 7.35 -1.53 -11.56
N THR A 120 8.54 -1.01 -11.23
CA THR A 120 9.81 -1.69 -11.55
C THR A 120 10.47 -2.23 -10.28
N LEU A 121 10.75 -3.53 -10.28
CA LEU A 121 11.45 -4.24 -9.21
C LEU A 121 12.87 -4.57 -9.66
N GLN A 122 13.90 -4.03 -9.01
CA GLN A 122 15.30 -4.20 -9.44
C GLN A 122 16.25 -4.44 -8.28
N ASN A 123 17.15 -5.43 -8.40
CA ASN A 123 18.28 -5.62 -7.50
C ASN A 123 17.89 -5.70 -6.01
N ASN A 124 16.68 -6.16 -5.72
CA ASN A 124 16.27 -6.47 -4.36
C ASN A 124 16.78 -7.87 -3.97
N VAL A 125 17.12 -8.04 -2.71
CA VAL A 125 17.37 -9.35 -2.10
C VAL A 125 16.11 -9.78 -1.38
N ILE A 126 15.39 -10.76 -1.92
CA ILE A 126 14.08 -11.20 -1.45
C ILE A 126 14.17 -12.66 -1.04
N THR A 127 14.14 -12.95 0.26
CA THR A 127 14.42 -14.31 0.75
C THR A 127 13.68 -14.65 2.03
N GLY A 128 13.44 -15.95 2.25
CA GLY A 128 12.87 -16.47 3.49
C GLY A 128 11.40 -16.13 3.72
N ASN A 129 10.71 -15.55 2.73
CA ASN A 129 9.30 -15.18 2.85
C ASN A 129 8.44 -16.43 2.61
N ASN A 130 7.70 -16.89 3.63
CA ASN A 130 7.06 -18.20 3.64
C ASN A 130 5.98 -18.40 2.58
N ASN A 131 5.34 -17.34 2.09
CA ASN A 131 4.27 -17.42 1.10
C ASN A 131 4.79 -17.27 -0.33
N ALA A 132 5.43 -16.14 -0.64
CA ALA A 132 6.06 -15.89 -1.91
C ALA A 132 7.03 -14.69 -1.83
N GLY A 133 8.02 -14.66 -2.72
CA GLY A 133 8.92 -13.52 -2.85
C GLY A 133 8.20 -12.28 -3.40
N ILE A 134 7.54 -12.42 -4.55
CA ILE A 134 6.71 -11.37 -5.17
C ILE A 134 5.31 -11.92 -5.43
N ILE A 135 4.30 -11.12 -5.10
CA ILE A 135 2.91 -11.35 -5.49
C ILE A 135 2.44 -10.15 -6.31
N ILE A 136 1.91 -10.42 -7.51
CA ILE A 136 1.28 -9.43 -8.39
C ILE A 136 -0.19 -9.84 -8.51
N THR A 137 -1.10 -8.93 -8.20
CA THR A 137 -2.53 -9.22 -8.24
C THR A 137 -3.36 -8.02 -8.70
N ASP A 138 -4.63 -8.29 -8.99
CA ASP A 138 -5.63 -7.29 -9.34
C ASP A 138 -6.61 -7.12 -8.17
N HIS A 139 -7.50 -6.12 -8.26
CA HIS A 139 -8.57 -5.95 -7.27
C HIS A 139 -9.60 -7.07 -7.28
N GLY A 140 -9.78 -7.76 -8.41
CA GLY A 140 -10.77 -8.84 -8.54
C GLY A 140 -10.42 -10.11 -7.75
N ASN A 141 -9.14 -10.33 -7.46
CA ASN A 141 -8.62 -11.47 -6.72
C ASN A 141 -8.20 -11.11 -5.28
N ALA A 142 -8.32 -9.85 -4.88
CA ALA A 142 -8.04 -9.40 -3.52
C ALA A 142 -9.24 -9.66 -2.59
N PRO A 143 -9.05 -10.34 -1.44
CA PRO A 143 -10.14 -10.63 -0.52
C PRO A 143 -10.66 -9.35 0.15
N ASN A 144 -11.96 -9.32 0.44
CA ASN A 144 -12.63 -8.24 1.20
C ASN A 144 -12.56 -6.84 0.56
N LEU A 145 -12.36 -6.76 -0.75
CA LEU A 145 -12.28 -5.50 -1.46
C LEU A 145 -13.61 -5.12 -2.12
N THR A 146 -14.05 -3.88 -1.91
CA THR A 146 -15.15 -3.30 -2.70
C THR A 146 -14.56 -2.62 -3.93
N LEU A 147 -14.97 -3.05 -5.12
CA LEU A 147 -14.44 -2.48 -6.37
C LEU A 147 -14.90 -1.02 -6.54
N ASP A 148 -14.01 -0.19 -7.07
CA ASP A 148 -14.28 1.18 -7.44
C ASP A 148 -14.30 1.28 -8.97
N PRO A 149 -15.42 1.70 -9.60
CA PRO A 149 -15.54 1.74 -11.05
C PRO A 149 -14.61 2.77 -11.71
N GLU A 150 -14.05 3.71 -10.94
CA GLU A 150 -13.09 4.70 -11.43
C GLU A 150 -11.64 4.23 -11.38
N VAL A 151 -11.40 3.03 -10.83
CA VAL A 151 -10.08 2.45 -10.68
C VAL A 151 -9.88 1.35 -11.72
N GLU A 152 -8.76 1.43 -12.46
CA GLU A 152 -8.30 0.31 -13.27
C GLU A 152 -7.79 -0.79 -12.31
N PRO A 153 -8.34 -2.02 -12.35
CA PRO A 153 -8.13 -2.99 -11.29
C PRO A 153 -6.84 -3.82 -11.43
N ASN A 154 -6.18 -3.78 -12.58
CA ASN A 154 -5.07 -4.67 -12.94
C ASN A 154 -3.73 -4.05 -12.58
N SER A 155 -2.72 -4.91 -12.37
CA SER A 155 -1.34 -4.46 -12.26
C SER A 155 -0.67 -4.55 -13.63
N ASP A 156 -0.56 -3.43 -14.35
CA ASP A 156 -0.01 -3.39 -15.70
C ASP A 156 1.41 -2.81 -15.75
N ARG A 157 2.17 -3.15 -16.81
CA ARG A 157 3.51 -2.64 -17.09
C ARG A 157 4.50 -2.89 -15.94
N ILE A 158 4.37 -4.05 -15.31
CA ILE A 158 5.28 -4.49 -14.24
C ILE A 158 6.60 -4.94 -14.86
N ALA A 159 7.71 -4.37 -14.40
CA ALA A 159 9.04 -4.73 -14.86
C ALA A 159 9.83 -5.43 -13.74
N ILE A 160 10.06 -6.73 -13.90
CA ILE A 160 10.91 -7.50 -12.98
C ILE A 160 12.30 -7.63 -13.59
N LEU A 161 13.25 -6.85 -13.07
CA LEU A 161 14.64 -6.86 -13.53
C LEU A 161 15.46 -7.91 -12.76
N ASP A 162 16.77 -7.69 -12.62
CA ASP A 162 17.67 -8.65 -11.96
C ASP A 162 17.55 -8.51 -10.44
N ASN A 163 16.76 -9.38 -9.80
CA ASN A 163 16.59 -9.48 -8.36
C ASN A 163 17.21 -10.81 -7.88
N LEU A 164 17.60 -10.89 -6.60
CA LEU A 164 18.06 -12.13 -6.00
C LEU A 164 16.94 -12.73 -5.16
N MET A 165 16.43 -13.91 -5.55
CA MET A 165 15.38 -14.62 -4.85
C MET A 165 15.83 -16.04 -4.49
N TYR A 166 15.65 -16.42 -3.23
CA TYR A 166 15.94 -17.77 -2.74
C TYR A 166 15.19 -18.04 -1.45
N ASP A 167 14.93 -19.31 -1.16
CA ASP A 167 14.26 -19.77 0.07
C ASP A 167 12.89 -19.10 0.36
N ASN A 168 12.19 -18.66 -0.68
CA ASN A 168 10.81 -18.19 -0.56
C ASN A 168 9.81 -19.36 -0.72
N GLY A 169 8.60 -19.17 -0.19
CA GLY A 169 7.50 -20.11 -0.34
C GLY A 169 7.64 -21.38 0.51
N ALA A 170 8.28 -21.29 1.69
CA ALA A 170 8.48 -22.42 2.60
C ALA A 170 7.17 -22.93 3.27
N ASP A 171 6.21 -22.04 3.51
CA ASP A 171 4.86 -22.38 4.00
C ASP A 171 3.80 -21.50 3.33
N PRO A 172 3.44 -21.79 2.07
CA PRO A 172 2.52 -20.94 1.34
C PRO A 172 1.07 -21.05 1.79
N SER A 173 0.32 -19.98 1.55
CA SER A 173 -1.14 -20.00 1.72
C SER A 173 -1.79 -21.08 0.86
N GLU A 174 -2.98 -21.54 1.25
CA GLU A 174 -3.68 -22.63 0.55
C GLU A 174 -3.95 -22.33 -0.92
N LEU A 175 -4.21 -21.06 -1.26
CA LEU A 175 -4.35 -20.63 -2.66
C LEU A 175 -3.05 -20.84 -3.44
N VAL A 176 -1.90 -20.49 -2.84
CA VAL A 176 -0.59 -20.67 -3.46
C VAL A 176 -0.24 -22.15 -3.57
N LYS A 177 -0.52 -22.95 -2.54
CA LYS A 177 -0.35 -24.41 -2.58
C LYS A 177 -1.19 -25.02 -3.71
N ALA A 178 -2.42 -24.56 -3.91
CA ALA A 178 -3.27 -24.99 -5.03
C ALA A 178 -2.64 -24.65 -6.40
N LEU A 179 -2.08 -23.45 -6.56
CA LEU A 179 -1.35 -23.07 -7.77
C LEU A 179 -0.09 -23.95 -7.98
N MET A 180 0.67 -24.24 -6.92
CA MET A 180 1.86 -25.09 -7.00
C MET A 180 1.55 -26.50 -7.51
N LEU A 181 0.42 -27.09 -7.09
CA LEU A 181 -0.02 -28.40 -7.57
C LEU A 181 -0.24 -28.43 -9.09
N THR A 182 -0.63 -27.31 -9.71
CA THR A 182 -0.82 -27.23 -11.17
C THR A 182 0.49 -27.34 -11.96
N LYS A 183 1.62 -26.96 -11.36
CA LYS A 183 2.96 -27.08 -11.97
C LYS A 183 3.76 -28.26 -11.40
N MET A 184 3.15 -29.12 -10.59
CA MET A 184 3.76 -30.32 -9.99
C MET A 184 5.08 -30.05 -9.25
N THR A 185 5.20 -28.90 -8.58
CA THR A 185 6.39 -28.53 -7.81
C THR A 185 6.10 -28.51 -6.32
N THR A 186 7.09 -28.93 -5.53
CA THR A 186 7.09 -28.81 -4.07
C THR A 186 7.96 -27.65 -3.58
N ARG A 187 8.77 -27.04 -4.47
CA ARG A 187 9.51 -25.81 -4.17
C ARG A 187 8.53 -24.64 -4.21
N GLY A 188 8.60 -23.79 -3.19
CA GLY A 188 7.81 -22.57 -3.07
C GLY A 188 8.09 -21.53 -4.17
N PRO A 189 7.10 -20.69 -4.52
CA PRO A 189 7.23 -19.69 -5.57
C PRO A 189 8.12 -18.52 -5.17
N ASP A 190 8.97 -18.12 -6.10
CA ASP A 190 9.66 -16.82 -6.05
C ASP A 190 8.72 -15.70 -6.52
N ILE A 191 7.92 -15.95 -7.56
CA ILE A 191 7.01 -14.97 -8.16
C ILE A 191 5.64 -15.59 -8.41
N ILE A 192 4.58 -14.91 -8.02
CA ILE A 192 3.20 -15.26 -8.35
C ILE A 192 2.53 -14.06 -8.99
N ARG A 193 1.83 -14.30 -10.10
CA ARG A 193 0.87 -13.36 -10.69
C ARG A 193 -0.50 -14.01 -10.73
N VAL A 194 -1.51 -13.31 -10.23
CA VAL A 194 -2.94 -13.66 -10.29
C VAL A 194 -3.68 -12.49 -10.94
N GLY A 195 -4.68 -12.73 -11.79
CA GLY A 195 -5.33 -11.65 -12.55
C GLY A 195 -4.65 -11.33 -13.89
N GLU A 196 -5.21 -10.38 -14.63
CA GLU A 196 -4.64 -9.91 -15.89
C GLU A 196 -3.47 -8.94 -15.66
N SER A 197 -2.54 -8.88 -16.62
CA SER A 197 -1.46 -7.91 -16.61
C SER A 197 -1.01 -7.64 -18.05
N LYS A 198 -1.04 -6.38 -18.47
CA LYS A 198 -0.70 -5.92 -19.82
C LYS A 198 0.70 -5.34 -19.87
N ASP A 199 1.42 -5.63 -20.95
CA ASP A 199 2.74 -5.06 -21.26
C ASP A 199 3.81 -5.22 -20.16
N SER A 200 3.61 -6.16 -19.24
CA SER A 200 4.57 -6.51 -18.20
C SER A 200 5.74 -7.31 -18.77
N CYS A 201 6.90 -7.22 -18.13
CA CYS A 201 8.14 -7.82 -18.61
C CYS A 201 9.00 -8.38 -17.47
N ILE A 202 9.87 -9.32 -17.82
CA ILE A 202 10.84 -9.90 -16.89
C ILE A 202 12.21 -10.12 -17.57
N LEU A 203 13.29 -9.91 -16.81
CA LEU A 203 14.64 -10.33 -17.18
C LEU A 203 15.02 -11.64 -16.49
N ASN A 204 15.82 -12.46 -17.17
CA ASN A 204 16.39 -13.70 -16.62
C ASN A 204 15.33 -14.61 -15.96
N ARG A 205 14.18 -14.77 -16.63
CA ARG A 205 13.01 -15.49 -16.10
C ARG A 205 13.36 -16.86 -15.52
N GLU A 206 14.29 -17.56 -16.17
CA GLU A 206 14.78 -18.89 -15.79
C GLU A 206 15.45 -18.95 -14.40
N LYS A 207 15.82 -17.82 -13.81
CA LYS A 207 16.35 -17.75 -12.43
C LYS A 207 15.28 -18.02 -11.37
N TYR A 208 14.00 -17.83 -11.69
CA TYR A 208 12.92 -17.78 -10.70
C TYR A 208 11.93 -18.93 -10.89
N LEU A 209 11.44 -19.48 -9.78
CA LEU A 209 10.25 -20.32 -9.83
C LEU A 209 9.01 -19.44 -9.82
N SER A 210 8.42 -19.24 -11.00
CA SER A 210 7.33 -18.29 -11.20
C SER A 210 6.02 -18.93 -11.64
N PHE A 211 4.91 -18.36 -11.20
CA PHE A 211 3.55 -18.77 -11.58
C PHE A 211 2.79 -17.60 -12.18
N GLY A 212 2.07 -17.85 -13.26
CA GLY A 212 1.18 -16.87 -13.88
C GLY A 212 1.86 -15.81 -14.74
N ILE A 213 3.19 -15.70 -14.77
CA ILE A 213 3.87 -14.70 -15.61
C ILE A 213 4.12 -15.18 -17.04
N ASP A 214 3.47 -16.26 -17.50
CA ASP A 214 3.72 -16.89 -18.81
C ASP A 214 3.64 -15.88 -19.98
N GLU A 215 2.78 -14.86 -19.87
CA GLU A 215 2.57 -13.81 -20.87
C GLU A 215 3.56 -12.63 -20.81
N PHE A 216 4.37 -12.51 -19.75
CA PHE A 216 5.27 -11.36 -19.61
C PHE A 216 6.31 -11.34 -20.75
N GLY A 217 6.57 -10.18 -21.32
CA GLY A 217 7.62 -9.97 -22.31
C GLY A 217 9.03 -10.04 -21.72
N THR A 218 10.03 -9.82 -22.56
CA THR A 218 11.41 -9.52 -22.11
C THR A 218 11.55 -8.01 -21.95
N CYS A 219 12.09 -7.55 -20.81
CA CYS A 219 12.22 -6.10 -20.59
C CYS A 219 13.19 -5.46 -21.59
N ALA A 220 12.80 -4.31 -22.13
CA ALA A 220 13.61 -3.52 -23.07
C ALA A 220 14.74 -2.73 -22.39
N PHE A 221 14.76 -2.70 -21.07
CA PHE A 221 15.74 -2.01 -20.24
C PHE A 221 16.19 -2.91 -19.09
N THR A 222 17.37 -2.65 -18.55
CA THR A 222 18.01 -3.50 -17.52
C THR A 222 18.29 -2.78 -16.22
N SER A 223 18.03 -1.47 -16.16
CA SER A 223 18.30 -0.67 -14.97
C SER A 223 17.48 0.61 -14.92
N THR A 224 17.12 0.99 -13.71
CA THR A 224 16.51 2.25 -13.30
C THR A 224 17.51 3.21 -12.67
N TYR A 225 18.79 2.86 -12.56
CA TYR A 225 19.80 3.72 -11.89
C TYR A 225 20.00 5.08 -12.57
N GLY A 226 19.51 5.26 -13.81
CA GLY A 226 19.43 6.56 -14.47
C GLY A 226 18.43 7.51 -13.79
N THR A 227 17.36 6.98 -13.21
CA THR A 227 16.42 7.71 -12.35
C THR A 227 17.01 7.82 -10.95
N LYS A 228 17.64 8.97 -10.66
CA LYS A 228 18.28 9.23 -9.38
C LYS A 228 17.29 9.62 -8.29
N THR A 229 16.25 10.35 -8.65
CA THR A 229 15.22 10.81 -7.72
C THR A 229 14.00 11.25 -8.50
N TYR A 230 12.83 11.11 -7.87
CA TYR A 230 11.62 11.82 -8.29
C TYR A 230 11.39 13.11 -7.53
N LEU A 231 12.24 13.43 -6.55
CA LEU A 231 12.15 14.69 -5.82
C LEU A 231 12.34 15.88 -6.76
N LEU A 232 11.53 16.90 -6.52
CA LEU A 232 11.60 18.17 -7.22
C LEU A 232 12.81 18.96 -6.71
N GLU A 233 13.52 19.60 -7.63
CA GLU A 233 14.66 20.49 -7.32
C GLU A 233 14.25 21.65 -6.39
N LYS A 234 13.00 22.10 -6.48
CA LYS A 234 12.46 23.19 -5.67
C LYS A 234 11.43 22.66 -4.69
N PRO A 235 11.40 23.19 -3.45
CA PRO A 235 10.33 22.89 -2.50
C PRO A 235 8.96 23.16 -3.10
N VAL A 236 7.97 22.37 -2.68
CA VAL A 236 6.58 22.60 -3.07
C VAL A 236 6.12 23.91 -2.45
N VAL A 237 5.70 24.84 -3.30
CA VAL A 237 5.14 26.11 -2.84
C VAL A 237 3.82 25.81 -2.15
N MET A 238 3.69 26.20 -0.88
CA MET A 238 2.40 26.13 -0.21
C MET A 238 1.42 27.04 -0.95
N GLN A 239 0.39 26.44 -1.52
CA GLN A 239 -0.70 27.19 -2.12
C GLN A 239 -1.60 27.75 -1.01
N ALA A 240 -2.09 28.98 -1.20
CA ALA A 240 -3.08 29.55 -0.29
C ALA A 240 -4.34 28.70 -0.36
N ILE A 241 -4.66 28.01 0.73
CA ILE A 241 -5.87 27.21 0.84
C ILE A 241 -7.04 28.19 0.95
N ASN A 242 -7.90 28.20 -0.07
CA ASN A 242 -9.14 28.97 0.00
C ASN A 242 -10.04 28.39 1.12
N ALA A 243 -10.92 29.21 1.68
CA ALA A 243 -11.74 28.78 2.83
C ALA A 243 -12.66 27.59 2.49
N GLU A 244 -13.09 27.48 1.23
CA GLU A 244 -14.02 26.46 0.73
C GLU A 244 -13.36 25.08 0.57
N GLU A 245 -12.08 25.03 0.19
CA GLU A 245 -11.29 23.81 0.01
C GLU A 245 -10.67 23.31 1.32
N ARG A 246 -10.68 24.14 2.36
CA ARG A 246 -10.03 23.83 3.63
C ARG A 246 -10.60 22.56 4.27
N GLY A 247 -11.92 22.38 4.22
CA GLY A 247 -12.59 21.17 4.71
C GLY A 247 -12.16 19.93 3.93
N LYS A 248 -12.23 20.02 2.60
CA LYS A 248 -11.78 18.96 1.67
C LYS A 248 -10.34 18.55 1.91
N LEU A 249 -9.42 19.51 1.95
CA LEU A 249 -8.00 19.25 2.14
C LEU A 249 -7.70 18.66 3.51
N THR A 250 -8.39 19.12 4.57
CA THR A 250 -8.22 18.55 5.91
C THR A 250 -8.71 17.11 5.95
N TYR A 251 -9.90 16.84 5.41
CA TYR A 251 -10.43 15.48 5.31
C TYR A 251 -9.49 14.55 4.52
N TYR A 252 -9.03 14.96 3.34
CA TYR A 252 -8.12 14.16 2.49
C TYR A 252 -6.69 14.02 3.02
N SER A 253 -6.25 14.86 3.97
CA SER A 253 -4.90 14.77 4.52
C SER A 253 -4.83 14.10 5.88
N VAL A 254 -5.94 14.11 6.62
CA VAL A 254 -5.98 13.62 8.00
C VAL A 254 -6.89 12.40 8.14
N CYS A 255 -8.03 12.37 7.45
CA CYS A 255 -9.06 11.37 7.68
C CYS A 255 -8.95 10.19 6.71
N THR A 256 -8.64 10.43 5.44
CA THR A 256 -8.71 9.39 4.40
C THR A 256 -7.69 8.26 4.54
N GLY A 257 -6.58 8.48 5.26
CA GLY A 257 -5.66 7.39 5.60
C GLY A 257 -6.25 6.33 6.53
N CYS A 258 -7.34 6.64 7.24
CA CYS A 258 -8.05 5.68 8.10
C CYS A 258 -9.51 5.45 7.69
N HIS A 259 -10.03 6.24 6.74
CA HIS A 259 -11.44 6.25 6.34
C HIS A 259 -11.57 6.35 4.82
N ALA A 260 -11.77 5.20 4.16
CA ALA A 260 -12.20 5.16 2.77
C ALA A 260 -13.72 5.32 2.68
N TYR A 261 -14.24 5.69 1.50
CA TYR A 261 -15.66 6.04 1.38
C TYR A 261 -16.61 4.89 1.76
N ASN A 262 -16.40 3.72 1.15
CA ASN A 262 -17.22 2.52 1.31
C ASN A 262 -16.44 1.26 1.72
N VAL A 263 -15.13 1.40 1.97
CA VAL A 263 -14.25 0.31 2.39
C VAL A 263 -13.86 0.47 3.85
N ARG A 264 -13.83 -0.66 4.58
CA ARG A 264 -13.33 -0.69 5.96
C ARG A 264 -11.81 -0.62 5.95
N MET A 265 -11.26 0.36 6.67
CA MET A 265 -9.83 0.53 6.87
C MET A 265 -9.53 0.35 8.37
N VAL A 266 -8.59 1.11 8.93
CA VAL A 266 -8.41 1.20 10.40
C VAL A 266 -9.67 1.73 11.09
N GLY A 267 -10.32 2.73 10.47
CA GLY A 267 -11.61 3.27 10.90
C GLY A 267 -12.79 2.77 10.06
N PRO A 268 -14.03 3.07 10.49
CA PRO A 268 -15.23 2.75 9.71
C PRO A 268 -15.28 3.53 8.38
N PRO A 269 -15.96 2.98 7.35
CA PRO A 269 -16.22 3.68 6.10
C PRO A 269 -16.89 5.04 6.32
N THR A 270 -16.57 6.04 5.49
CA THR A 270 -17.17 7.38 5.58
C THR A 270 -18.69 7.35 5.46
N GLN A 271 -19.25 6.49 4.61
CA GLN A 271 -20.71 6.31 4.49
C GLN A 271 -21.38 5.87 5.81
N GLU A 272 -20.70 5.08 6.65
CA GLU A 272 -21.24 4.69 7.97
C GLU A 272 -21.23 5.89 8.93
N ILE A 273 -20.18 6.72 8.88
CA ILE A 273 -20.07 7.94 9.69
C ILE A 273 -21.15 8.94 9.29
N GLN A 274 -21.39 9.12 7.99
CA GLN A 274 -22.46 9.96 7.46
C GLN A 274 -23.83 9.54 8.01
N ALA A 275 -24.13 8.24 8.01
CA ALA A 275 -25.38 7.72 8.56
C ALA A 275 -25.52 7.96 10.08
N LEU A 276 -24.42 7.87 10.84
CA LEU A 276 -24.42 8.07 12.29
C LEU A 276 -24.55 9.54 12.72
N TYR A 277 -24.00 10.45 11.92
CA TYR A 277 -23.88 11.87 12.25
C TYR A 277 -24.66 12.77 11.29
N SER A 278 -25.71 12.26 10.63
CA SER A 278 -26.56 13.03 9.71
C SER A 278 -26.92 14.41 10.29
N ASP A 279 -26.62 15.46 9.53
CA ASP A 279 -26.84 16.87 9.90
C ASP A 279 -26.19 17.31 11.22
N ASN A 280 -25.20 16.56 11.73
CA ASN A 280 -24.54 16.80 13.01
C ASN A 280 -22.99 16.82 12.88
N PRO A 281 -22.43 17.80 12.15
CA PRO A 281 -20.98 17.96 12.06
C PRO A 281 -20.34 18.23 13.42
N GLN A 282 -21.04 18.89 14.35
CA GLN A 282 -20.55 19.13 15.71
C GLN A 282 -20.32 17.82 16.47
N GLY A 283 -21.18 16.81 16.29
CA GLY A 283 -20.99 15.49 16.89
C GLY A 283 -19.72 14.79 16.41
N ILE A 284 -19.36 14.95 15.13
CA ILE A 284 -18.08 14.47 14.60
C ILE A 284 -16.94 15.23 15.26
N VAL A 285 -17.01 16.56 15.31
CA VAL A 285 -15.99 17.41 15.95
C VAL A 285 -15.77 17.00 17.40
N ASP A 286 -16.83 16.83 18.19
CA ASP A 286 -16.76 16.44 19.59
C ASP A 286 -16.08 15.08 19.75
N TYR A 287 -16.45 14.11 18.90
CA TYR A 287 -15.85 12.78 18.88
C TYR A 287 -14.36 12.81 18.54
N ILE A 288 -13.96 13.42 17.41
CA ILE A 288 -12.56 13.42 16.98
C ILE A 288 -11.66 14.24 17.92
N SER A 289 -12.23 15.16 18.71
CA SER A 289 -11.51 15.96 19.70
C SER A 289 -11.15 15.17 20.97
N ASN A 290 -12.03 14.25 21.36
CA ASN A 290 -11.87 13.40 22.54
C ASN A 290 -12.47 12.02 22.25
N PRO A 291 -11.82 11.23 21.38
CA PRO A 291 -12.36 9.96 20.94
C PRO A 291 -12.43 9.00 22.11
N THR A 292 -13.48 8.19 22.11
CA THR A 292 -13.65 7.06 23.02
C THR A 292 -14.00 5.86 22.17
N ARG A 293 -13.38 4.71 22.41
CA ARG A 293 -13.74 3.48 21.69
C ARG A 293 -15.25 3.19 21.79
N LYS A 294 -15.97 3.31 20.68
CA LYS A 294 -17.43 3.08 20.61
C LYS A 294 -17.80 1.63 20.29
N ARG A 295 -16.94 0.93 19.54
CA ARG A 295 -17.19 -0.42 19.09
C ARG A 295 -15.99 -1.31 19.40
N ALA A 296 -16.26 -2.56 19.80
CA ALA A 296 -15.21 -3.51 20.13
C ALA A 296 -14.43 -3.97 18.90
N ASP A 297 -15.00 -3.87 17.70
CA ASP A 297 -14.36 -4.32 16.46
C ASP A 297 -13.47 -3.26 15.79
N TYR A 298 -13.34 -2.06 16.35
CA TYR A 298 -12.39 -1.03 15.89
C TYR A 298 -11.39 -0.67 16.99
N PRO A 299 -10.15 -0.27 16.64
CA PRO A 299 -9.21 0.32 17.58
C PRO A 299 -9.72 1.69 18.06
N GLU A 300 -9.08 2.21 19.10
CA GLU A 300 -9.36 3.57 19.56
C GLU A 300 -8.72 4.59 18.59
N MET A 301 -9.53 5.54 18.11
CA MET A 301 -9.06 6.59 17.21
C MET A 301 -8.10 7.54 17.95
N PRO A 302 -6.97 7.95 17.37
CA PRO A 302 -6.13 8.99 17.95
C PRO A 302 -6.83 10.35 17.95
N PRO A 303 -6.65 11.20 18.99
CA PRO A 303 -7.30 12.50 19.06
C PRO A 303 -6.80 13.45 17.97
N GLN A 304 -7.73 14.12 17.30
CA GLN A 304 -7.49 15.13 16.26
C GLN A 304 -7.52 16.56 16.82
N ASN A 305 -7.32 16.71 18.14
CA ASN A 305 -7.41 17.98 18.85
C ASN A 305 -6.23 18.93 18.60
N TYR A 306 -5.19 18.46 17.90
CA TYR A 306 -4.10 19.28 17.37
C TYR A 306 -4.56 20.18 16.20
N LEU A 307 -5.65 19.83 15.53
CA LEU A 307 -6.29 20.68 14.54
C LEU A 307 -7.10 21.80 15.23
N SER A 308 -7.13 22.99 14.62
CA SER A 308 -8.00 24.06 15.10
C SER A 308 -9.47 23.63 15.06
N MET A 309 -10.31 24.25 15.89
CA MET A 309 -11.75 24.00 15.87
C MET A 309 -12.36 24.26 14.48
N GLU A 310 -11.91 25.32 13.82
CA GLU A 310 -12.34 25.68 12.46
C GLU A 310 -12.00 24.57 11.45
N LEU A 311 -10.80 23.98 11.52
CA LEU A 311 -10.39 22.89 10.64
C LEU A 311 -11.20 21.61 10.90
N ARG A 312 -11.41 21.26 12.17
CA ARG A 312 -12.24 20.11 12.56
C ARG A 312 -13.67 20.25 12.05
N MET A 313 -14.26 21.44 12.21
CA MET A 313 -15.62 21.72 11.72
C MET A 313 -15.71 21.64 10.20
N ALA A 314 -14.76 22.27 9.49
CA ALA A 314 -14.74 22.23 8.04
C ALA A 314 -14.58 20.80 7.49
N ALA A 315 -13.73 19.98 8.12
CA ALA A 315 -13.55 18.58 7.74
C ALA A 315 -14.80 17.74 8.03
N ALA A 316 -15.45 17.94 9.19
CA ALA A 316 -16.69 17.26 9.55
C ALA A 316 -17.82 17.58 8.57
N GLN A 317 -17.99 18.86 8.21
CA GLN A 317 -18.99 19.27 7.22
C GLN A 317 -18.69 18.64 5.86
N PHE A 318 -17.44 18.74 5.38
CA PHE A 318 -17.05 18.12 4.13
C PHE A 318 -17.26 16.60 4.12
N MET A 319 -16.94 15.91 5.22
CA MET A 319 -17.14 14.47 5.36
C MET A 319 -18.63 14.09 5.23
N LEU A 320 -19.54 14.90 5.77
CA LEU A 320 -20.98 14.68 5.65
C LEU A 320 -21.50 14.87 4.21
N ASP A 321 -20.83 15.73 3.44
CA ASP A 321 -21.19 16.05 2.05
C ASP A 321 -20.36 15.24 1.01
N ALA A 322 -19.40 14.44 1.46
CA ALA A 322 -18.52 13.69 0.56
C ALA A 322 -19.29 12.59 -0.19
N GLU A 323 -18.93 12.38 -1.46
CA GLU A 323 -19.46 11.32 -2.31
C GLU A 323 -18.31 10.40 -2.75
N GLN A 324 -18.65 9.24 -3.33
CA GLN A 324 -17.68 8.22 -3.79
C GLN A 324 -16.76 8.75 -4.90
#